data_AF-A0AAD7VW87-F1
#
_entry.id   AF-A0AAD7VW87-F1
#
_cell.length_a   1.000
_cell.length_b   1.000
_cell.length_c   1.000
_cell.angle_alpha   90.00
_cell.angle_beta   90.00
_cell.angle_gamma   90.00
#
_symmetry.space_group_name_H-M   'P 1'
#
loop_
_entity.id
_entity.type
_entity.pdbx_description
1 polymer ?
#
loop_
_entity_poly.entity_id
_entity_poly.type
_entity_poly.pdbx_seq_one_letter_code
_entity_poly.pdbx_strand_id
1 'polypeptide(L)'
;MSEQQRLNNEAITIYLLLQAREKELKEHECVRLLWTTGKISTKAFTVGYKGENKSNSILPSWEEWAFRESMRRTFMVLFLIALLTEIQTDYWPTCSSGLMEAFLPCSEDLWKSSNREDWEAKYKHDLERRQSTEMLKFKTLKNSQQFEQGTDETACLEDLKDCAARVDAFGATVMMAALTL
;
A
#
# COMPACT_ATOMS: atom_id res chain seq x y z
N MET A 1 0.32 5.50 -16.44
CA MET A 1 -0.93 4.74 -16.19
C MET A 1 -1.99 5.31 -17.11
N SER A 2 -2.66 4.50 -17.94
CA SER A 2 -3.77 5.03 -18.74
C SER A 2 -4.91 5.40 -17.81
N GLU A 3 -5.60 6.50 -18.10
CA GLU A 3 -6.78 6.94 -17.34
C GLU A 3 -7.81 5.81 -17.19
N GLN A 4 -7.91 4.95 -18.21
CA GLN A 4 -8.74 3.75 -18.21
C GLN A 4 -8.39 2.76 -17.10
N GLN A 5 -7.11 2.54 -16.79
CA GLN A 5 -6.69 1.61 -15.74
C GLN A 5 -7.08 2.13 -14.35
N ARG A 6 -7.00 3.45 -14.14
CA ARG A 6 -7.41 4.10 -12.90
C ARG A 6 -8.92 3.97 -12.69
N LEU A 7 -9.70 4.28 -13.73
CA LEU A 7 -11.16 4.17 -13.72
C LEU A 7 -11.62 2.72 -13.48
N ASN A 8 -10.94 1.73 -14.05
CA ASN A 8 -11.26 0.32 -13.82
C ASN A 8 -11.03 -0.09 -12.35
N ASN A 9 -9.94 0.36 -11.72
CA ASN A 9 -9.66 0.06 -10.32
C ASN A 9 -10.65 0.78 -9.38
N GLU A 10 -10.99 2.04 -9.68
CA GLU A 10 -12.01 2.80 -8.95
C GLU A 10 -13.38 2.12 -9.05
N ALA A 11 -13.79 1.69 -10.24
CA ALA A 11 -15.05 0.99 -10.49
C ALA A 11 -15.14 -0.36 -9.76
N ILE A 12 -14.07 -1.16 -9.77
CA ILE A 12 -14.01 -2.43 -9.03
C ILE A 12 -14.10 -2.17 -7.53
N THR A 13 -13.39 -1.17 -7.00
CA THR A 13 -13.45 -0.81 -5.57
C THR A 13 -14.85 -0.38 -5.16
N ILE A 14 -15.50 0.48 -5.96
CA ILE A 14 -16.88 0.94 -5.72
C ILE A 14 -17.86 -0.23 -5.80
N TYR A 15 -17.73 -1.10 -6.81
CA TYR A 15 -18.54 -2.30 -6.94
C TYR A 15 -18.43 -3.19 -5.71
N LEU A 16 -17.21 -3.45 -5.21
CA LEU A 16 -16.97 -4.25 -4.02
C LEU A 16 -17.59 -3.62 -2.75
N LEU A 17 -17.49 -2.30 -2.60
CA LEU A 17 -18.09 -1.58 -1.46
C LEU A 17 -19.62 -1.54 -1.52
N LEU A 18 -20.20 -1.38 -2.71
CA LEU A 18 -21.65 -1.44 -2.93
C LEU A 18 -22.19 -2.85 -2.66
N GLN A 19 -21.49 -3.87 -3.14
CA GLN A 19 -21.87 -5.26 -2.94
C GLN A 19 -21.82 -5.66 -1.45
N ALA A 20 -20.80 -5.19 -0.71
CA ALA A 20 -20.70 -5.43 0.73
C ALA A 20 -21.83 -4.77 1.55
N ARG A 21 -22.49 -3.73 1.00
CA ARG A 21 -23.61 -3.03 1.65
C ARG A 21 -24.97 -3.69 1.38
N GLU A 22 -25.13 -4.35 0.23
CA GLU A 22 -26.36 -5.10 -0.06
C GLU A 22 -26.39 -6.41 0.72
N LYS A 23 -27.35 -6.53 1.64
CA LYS A 23 -27.54 -7.69 2.55
C LYS A 23 -27.89 -9.01 1.84
N GLU A 24 -27.80 -9.08 0.51
CA GLU A 24 -28.25 -10.22 -0.30
C GLU A 24 -27.11 -10.92 -1.07
N LEU A 25 -25.86 -10.75 -0.67
CA LEU A 25 -24.83 -11.65 -1.18
C LEU A 25 -25.11 -13.07 -0.69
N LYS A 26 -25.42 -13.94 -1.64
CA LYS A 26 -25.45 -15.39 -1.38
C LYS A 26 -24.05 -15.79 -0.93
N GLU A 27 -23.96 -16.60 0.10
CA GLU A 27 -22.71 -17.04 0.72
C GLU A 27 -21.63 -17.50 -0.31
N HIS A 28 -22.07 -18.18 -1.37
CA HIS A 28 -21.22 -18.62 -2.48
C HIS A 28 -20.60 -17.47 -3.32
N GLU A 29 -21.29 -16.34 -3.47
CA GLU A 29 -20.78 -15.17 -4.19
C GLU A 29 -19.74 -14.43 -3.35
N CYS A 30 -19.96 -14.29 -2.04
CA CYS A 30 -18.96 -13.80 -1.09
C CYS A 30 -17.67 -14.64 -1.15
N VAL A 31 -17.79 -15.98 -1.07
CA VAL A 31 -16.64 -16.89 -1.11
C VAL A 31 -15.86 -16.76 -2.42
N ARG A 32 -16.54 -16.66 -3.58
CA ARG A 32 -15.87 -16.45 -4.87
C ARG A 32 -15.20 -15.08 -4.97
N LEU A 33 -15.80 -14.05 -4.40
CA LEU A 33 -15.25 -12.70 -4.36
C LEU A 33 -13.97 -12.67 -3.52
N LEU A 34 -14.00 -13.27 -2.33
CA LEU A 34 -12.87 -13.40 -1.43
C LEU A 34 -11.75 -14.22 -2.04
N TRP A 35 -12.08 -15.35 -2.67
CA TRP A 35 -11.11 -16.20 -3.34
C TRP A 35 -10.38 -15.46 -4.46
N THR A 36 -11.14 -14.75 -5.30
CA THR A 36 -10.59 -13.94 -6.39
C THR A 36 -9.73 -12.81 -5.81
N THR A 37 -10.21 -12.14 -4.78
CA THR A 37 -9.51 -11.06 -4.08
C THR A 37 -8.20 -11.56 -3.45
N GLY A 38 -8.19 -12.72 -2.80
CA GLY A 38 -6.99 -13.33 -2.23
C GLY A 38 -5.95 -13.73 -3.29
N LYS A 39 -6.40 -14.22 -4.45
CA LYS A 39 -5.50 -14.52 -5.57
C LYS A 39 -4.89 -13.24 -6.16
N ILE A 40 -5.69 -12.20 -6.35
CA ILE A 40 -5.24 -10.91 -6.85
C ILE A 40 -4.29 -10.27 -5.83
N SER A 41 -4.62 -10.28 -4.54
CA SER A 41 -3.77 -9.70 -3.48
C SER A 41 -2.42 -10.40 -3.40
N THR A 42 -2.38 -11.73 -3.49
CA THR A 42 -1.11 -12.48 -3.53
C THR A 42 -0.24 -12.08 -4.73
N LYS A 43 -0.85 -11.94 -5.91
CA LYS A 43 -0.14 -11.51 -7.11
C LYS A 43 0.29 -10.04 -7.03
N ALA A 44 -0.56 -9.18 -6.48
CA ALA A 44 -0.27 -7.76 -6.28
C ALA A 44 0.86 -7.54 -5.27
N PHE A 45 0.83 -8.28 -4.16
CA PHE A 45 1.90 -8.28 -3.16
C PHE A 45 3.21 -8.74 -3.78
N THR A 46 3.24 -9.88 -4.46
CA THR A 46 4.48 -10.38 -5.07
C THR A 46 5.06 -9.43 -6.11
N VAL A 47 4.24 -8.83 -6.98
CA VAL A 47 4.70 -7.88 -8.01
C VAL A 47 5.13 -6.54 -7.42
N GLY A 48 4.35 -5.99 -6.47
CA GLY A 48 4.69 -4.74 -5.78
C GLY A 48 5.93 -4.86 -4.87
N TYR A 49 6.25 -6.08 -4.41
CA TYR A 49 7.33 -6.34 -3.45
C TYR A 49 8.63 -6.86 -4.09
N LYS A 50 8.59 -7.75 -5.11
CA LYS A 50 9.77 -8.50 -5.61
C LYS A 50 10.80 -7.72 -6.43
N GLY A 51 10.95 -6.40 -6.31
CA GLY A 51 12.02 -5.75 -7.08
C GLY A 51 12.40 -4.32 -6.76
N GLU A 52 12.13 -3.82 -5.56
CA GLU A 52 12.93 -2.71 -5.06
C GLU A 52 14.26 -3.32 -4.63
N ASN A 53 15.20 -3.39 -5.58
CA ASN A 53 16.55 -3.87 -5.31
C ASN A 53 17.11 -3.08 -4.12
N LYS A 54 17.70 -3.80 -3.16
CA LYS A 54 18.38 -3.32 -1.95
C LYS A 54 19.62 -2.45 -2.22
N SER A 55 19.77 -1.91 -3.43
CA SER A 55 20.83 -1.01 -3.81
C SER A 55 20.20 0.32 -4.24
N ASN A 56 20.38 1.35 -3.42
CA ASN A 56 20.02 2.75 -3.66
C ASN A 56 20.67 3.38 -4.92
N SER A 57 21.17 2.58 -5.87
CA SER A 57 22.01 3.03 -6.98
C SER A 57 21.29 3.15 -8.32
N ILE A 58 20.10 2.56 -8.50
CA ILE A 58 19.36 2.64 -9.77
C ILE A 58 17.93 3.10 -9.52
N LEU A 59 17.65 4.33 -9.92
CA LEU A 59 16.30 4.90 -9.98
C LEU A 59 15.43 3.99 -10.88
N PRO A 60 14.24 3.52 -10.42
CA PRO A 60 13.33 2.81 -11.30
C PRO A 60 12.88 3.72 -12.46
N SER A 61 12.43 3.14 -13.56
CA SER A 61 11.70 3.95 -14.56
C SER A 61 10.37 4.41 -13.98
N TRP A 62 9.87 5.57 -14.42
CA TRP A 62 8.58 6.10 -13.96
C TRP A 62 7.43 5.12 -14.20
N GLU A 63 7.42 4.41 -15.33
CA GLU A 63 6.41 3.44 -15.69
C GLU A 63 6.43 2.23 -14.75
N GLU A 64 7.63 1.74 -14.43
CA GLU A 64 7.81 0.61 -13.52
C GLU A 64 7.43 1.00 -12.08
N TRP A 65 7.87 2.18 -11.63
CA TRP A 65 7.48 2.72 -10.34
C TRP A 65 5.96 2.90 -10.24
N ALA A 66 5.34 3.52 -11.25
CA ALA A 66 3.90 3.78 -11.24
C ALA A 66 3.10 2.46 -11.25
N PHE A 67 3.56 1.46 -11.99
CA PHE A 67 2.96 0.12 -11.98
C PHE A 67 3.07 -0.53 -10.60
N ARG A 68 4.26 -0.53 -9.99
CA ARG A 68 4.47 -1.10 -8.65
C ARG A 68 3.64 -0.40 -7.58
N GLU A 69 3.61 0.93 -7.60
CA GLU A 69 2.81 1.72 -6.67
C GLU A 69 1.31 1.44 -6.84
N SER A 70 0.84 1.30 -8.08
CA SER A 70 -0.54 0.91 -8.35
C SER A 70 -0.86 -0.49 -7.80
N MET A 71 0.07 -1.44 -7.92
CA MET A 71 -0.10 -2.77 -7.33
C MET A 71 -0.08 -2.74 -5.80
N ARG A 72 0.79 -1.92 -5.18
CA ARG A 72 0.79 -1.70 -3.72
C ARG A 72 -0.55 -1.15 -3.23
N ARG A 73 -1.04 -0.07 -3.86
CA ARG A 73 -2.32 0.55 -3.52
C ARG A 73 -3.49 -0.40 -3.74
N THR A 74 -3.46 -1.21 -4.80
CA THR A 74 -4.47 -2.27 -5.05
C THR A 74 -4.45 -3.30 -3.94
N PHE A 75 -3.28 -3.80 -3.55
CA PHE A 75 -3.14 -4.73 -2.43
C PHE A 75 -3.71 -4.14 -1.13
N MET A 76 -3.41 -2.88 -0.83
CA MET A 76 -3.94 -2.17 0.33
C MET A 76 -5.47 -2.03 0.30
N VAL A 77 -6.08 -1.72 -0.86
CA VAL A 77 -7.55 -1.69 -1.02
C VAL A 77 -8.17 -3.05 -0.72
N LEU A 78 -7.63 -4.11 -1.31
CA LEU A 78 -8.13 -5.48 -1.10
C LEU A 78 -7.99 -5.89 0.37
N PHE A 79 -6.92 -5.45 1.02
CA PHE A 79 -6.72 -5.63 2.44
C PHE A 79 -7.79 -4.89 3.28
N LEU A 80 -8.06 -3.61 2.99
CA LEU A 80 -9.11 -2.84 3.67
C LEU A 80 -10.49 -3.47 3.52
N ILE A 81 -10.84 -3.94 2.32
CA ILE A 81 -12.12 -4.60 2.05
C ILE A 81 -12.28 -5.83 2.95
N ALA A 82 -11.21 -6.60 3.11
CA ALA A 82 -11.29 -7.79 3.94
C ALA A 82 -11.30 -7.48 5.44
N LEU A 83 -10.66 -6.40 5.89
CA LEU A 83 -10.85 -5.90 7.25
C LEU A 83 -12.30 -5.51 7.51
N LEU A 84 -12.90 -4.74 6.59
CA LEU A 84 -14.27 -4.23 6.73
C LEU A 84 -15.34 -5.32 6.68
N THR A 85 -15.05 -6.44 6.01
CA THR A 85 -16.01 -7.53 5.85
C THR A 85 -15.92 -8.57 6.96
N GLU A 86 -14.98 -8.44 7.90
CA GLU A 86 -14.70 -9.40 9.00
C GLU A 86 -14.51 -10.86 8.53
N ILE A 87 -14.22 -11.06 7.25
CA ILE A 87 -14.20 -12.41 6.68
C ILE A 87 -12.85 -13.05 7.00
N GLN A 88 -12.82 -13.84 8.07
CA GLN A 88 -11.73 -14.77 8.37
C GLN A 88 -11.73 -15.88 7.31
N THR A 89 -10.84 -15.77 6.34
CA THR A 89 -10.52 -16.89 5.45
C THR A 89 -9.16 -17.46 5.84
N ASP A 90 -8.95 -18.77 5.65
CA ASP A 90 -7.64 -19.41 5.85
C ASP A 90 -6.54 -18.85 4.93
N TYR A 91 -6.90 -18.01 3.95
CA TYR A 91 -6.00 -17.29 3.05
C TYR A 91 -5.53 -15.93 3.60
N TRP A 92 -6.19 -15.43 4.65
CA TRP A 92 -5.89 -14.13 5.25
C TRP A 92 -4.65 -14.06 6.16
N PRO A 93 -4.17 -15.14 6.81
CA PRO A 93 -2.90 -15.12 7.55
C PRO A 93 -1.70 -14.74 6.67
N THR A 94 -1.75 -15.07 5.38
CA THR A 94 -0.75 -14.66 4.39
C THR A 94 -0.89 -13.18 4.00
N CYS A 95 -2.11 -12.63 4.07
CA CYS A 95 -2.37 -11.21 3.81
C CYS A 95 -1.99 -10.31 5.01
N SER A 96 -2.18 -10.75 6.25
CA SER A 96 -1.77 -9.97 7.44
C SER A 96 -0.25 -9.91 7.59
N SER A 97 0.44 -11.04 7.41
CA SER A 97 1.91 -11.09 7.33
C SER A 97 2.43 -10.38 6.09
N GLY A 98 1.74 -10.51 4.96
CA GLY A 98 2.03 -9.77 3.72
C GLY A 98 1.92 -8.26 3.91
N LEU A 99 0.89 -7.76 4.61
CA LEU A 99 0.75 -6.33 4.88
C LEU A 99 1.91 -5.79 5.70
N MET A 100 2.30 -6.48 6.78
CA MET A 100 3.41 -6.03 7.63
C MET A 100 4.72 -5.88 6.85
N GLU A 101 4.93 -6.71 5.82
CA GLU A 101 6.06 -6.61 4.91
C GLU A 101 5.84 -5.67 3.72
N ALA A 102 4.61 -5.22 3.45
CA ALA A 102 4.32 -4.28 2.40
C ALA A 102 4.86 -2.88 2.74
N PHE A 103 5.37 -2.20 1.72
CA PHE A 103 5.81 -0.81 1.83
C PHE A 103 4.61 0.12 2.05
N LEU A 104 4.84 1.19 2.80
CA LEU A 104 3.88 2.28 2.92
C LEU A 104 3.63 2.94 1.54
N PRO A 105 2.43 3.49 1.32
CA PRO A 105 2.14 4.22 0.09
C PRO A 105 3.05 5.44 -0.05
N CYS A 106 3.35 5.83 -1.29
CA CYS A 106 4.17 7.01 -1.53
C CYS A 106 3.45 8.31 -1.12
N SER A 107 4.22 9.40 -1.04
CA SER A 107 3.66 10.73 -0.82
C SER A 107 2.70 11.15 -1.93
N GLU A 108 1.77 12.02 -1.58
CA GLU A 108 0.79 12.60 -2.49
C GLU A 108 1.46 13.29 -3.67
N ASP A 109 2.54 14.05 -3.43
CA ASP A 109 3.27 14.76 -4.48
C ASP A 109 3.86 13.81 -5.52
N LEU A 110 4.40 12.67 -5.08
CA LEU A 110 4.91 11.63 -5.96
C LEU A 110 3.79 10.98 -6.75
N TRP A 111 2.70 10.60 -6.08
CA TRP A 111 1.55 9.97 -6.72
C TRP A 111 0.87 10.87 -7.76
N LYS A 112 0.78 12.17 -7.47
CA LYS A 112 0.17 13.18 -8.33
C LYS A 112 1.13 13.79 -9.36
N SER A 113 2.30 13.19 -9.56
CA SER A 113 3.25 13.69 -10.57
C SER A 113 2.63 13.68 -11.96
N SER A 114 2.74 14.81 -12.65
CA SER A 114 2.02 15.04 -13.91
C SER A 114 2.69 14.36 -15.12
N ASN A 115 4.00 14.19 -15.05
CA ASN A 115 4.84 13.58 -16.09
C ASN A 115 6.09 12.94 -15.47
N ARG A 116 6.93 12.35 -16.33
CA ARG A 116 8.15 11.65 -15.92
C ARG A 116 9.15 12.60 -15.25
N GLU A 117 9.37 13.76 -15.83
CA GLU A 117 10.37 14.72 -15.37
C GLU A 117 10.03 15.27 -13.98
N ASP A 118 8.76 15.60 -13.76
CA ASP A 118 8.20 16.01 -12.47
C ASP A 118 8.35 14.89 -11.42
N TRP A 119 8.04 13.65 -11.81
CA TRP A 119 8.22 12.49 -10.93
C TRP A 119 9.70 12.28 -10.57
N GLU A 120 10.62 12.33 -11.52
CA GLU A 120 12.05 12.12 -11.28
C GLU A 120 12.62 13.17 -10.32
N ALA A 121 12.24 14.44 -10.48
CA ALA A 121 12.66 15.51 -9.59
C ALA A 121 12.15 15.29 -8.16
N LYS A 122 10.85 14.99 -8.02
CA LYS A 122 10.23 14.72 -6.71
C LYS A 122 10.77 13.45 -6.06
N TYR A 123 11.06 12.41 -6.84
CA TYR A 123 11.58 11.14 -6.32
C TYR A 123 13.01 11.30 -5.81
N LYS A 124 13.87 12.04 -6.53
CA LYS A 124 15.22 12.38 -6.04
C LYS A 124 15.15 13.20 -4.75
N HIS A 125 14.31 14.23 -4.71
CA HIS A 125 14.10 15.02 -3.51
C HIS A 125 13.58 14.16 -2.33
N ASP A 126 12.68 13.21 -2.60
CA ASP A 126 12.19 12.29 -1.57
C ASP A 126 13.28 11.34 -1.06
N LEU A 127 14.19 10.88 -1.93
CA LEU A 127 15.36 10.08 -1.53
C LEU A 127 16.39 10.87 -0.71
N GLU A 128 16.70 12.10 -1.12
CA GLU A 128 17.67 12.97 -0.41
C GLU A 128 17.21 13.32 1.00
N ARG A 129 15.89 13.36 1.20
CA ARG A 129 15.25 13.76 2.45
C ARG A 129 15.09 12.60 3.44
N ARG A 130 15.16 11.35 2.96
CA ARG A 130 15.10 10.15 3.81
C ARG A 130 16.37 10.03 4.63
N GLN A 131 16.20 9.81 5.91
CA GLN A 131 17.31 9.55 6.82
C GLN A 131 17.67 8.06 6.87
N SER A 132 16.67 7.19 6.69
CA SER A 132 16.86 5.75 6.62
C SER A 132 17.17 5.27 5.19
N THR A 133 17.97 4.21 5.11
CA THR A 133 18.32 3.56 3.84
C THR A 133 17.23 2.60 3.36
N GLU A 134 16.32 2.20 4.23
CA GLU A 134 15.25 1.25 3.93
C GLU A 134 13.92 1.96 3.69
N MET A 135 13.12 1.41 2.78
CA MET A 135 11.76 1.88 2.59
C MET A 135 10.87 1.49 3.77
N LEU A 136 10.05 2.45 4.21
CA LEU A 136 9.11 2.27 5.31
C LEU A 136 8.07 1.20 4.97
N LYS A 137 7.82 0.31 5.93
CA LYS A 137 6.85 -0.78 5.84
C LYS A 137 5.77 -0.63 6.91
N PHE A 138 4.65 -1.33 6.75
CA PHE A 138 3.59 -1.31 7.78
C PHE A 138 4.06 -1.87 9.12
N LYS A 139 4.99 -2.83 9.16
CA LYS A 139 5.60 -3.26 10.42
C LYS A 139 6.31 -2.13 11.16
N THR A 140 6.96 -1.22 10.42
CA THR A 140 7.60 -0.03 11.01
C THR A 140 6.56 0.87 11.66
N LEU A 141 5.43 1.08 10.98
CA LEU A 141 4.30 1.83 11.52
C LEU A 141 3.71 1.16 12.77
N LYS A 142 3.50 -0.16 12.77
CA LYS A 142 2.96 -0.89 13.93
C LYS A 142 3.93 -0.85 15.12
N ASN A 143 5.21 -1.08 14.87
CA ASN A 143 6.25 -1.03 15.90
C ASN A 143 6.45 0.39 16.45
N SER A 144 6.05 1.44 15.72
CA SER A 144 6.12 2.82 16.21
C SER A 144 5.27 3.12 17.44
N GLN A 145 4.23 2.33 17.67
CA GLN A 145 3.44 2.41 18.90
C GLN A 145 4.17 1.84 20.13
N GLN A 146 5.25 1.07 19.91
CA GLN A 146 5.99 0.35 20.95
C GLN A 146 7.40 0.91 21.18
N PHE A 147 7.81 1.98 20.47
CA PHE A 147 9.16 2.55 20.62
C PHE A 147 9.32 3.28 21.95
N GLU A 148 9.78 2.54 22.95
CA GLU A 148 10.50 3.07 24.10
C GLU A 148 12.00 2.86 23.89
N GLN A 149 12.68 3.93 23.46
CA GLN A 149 14.13 4.17 23.63
C GLN A 149 15.12 3.24 22.90
N GLY A 150 15.27 3.41 21.58
CA GLY A 150 16.41 2.95 20.79
C GLY A 150 17.02 4.06 19.92
N THR A 151 18.35 4.18 19.89
CA THR A 151 19.10 5.26 19.20
C THR A 151 19.13 5.15 17.67
N ASP A 152 18.84 3.97 17.10
CA ASP A 152 18.79 3.70 15.64
C ASP A 152 17.35 3.82 15.08
N GLU A 153 16.37 3.89 15.97
CA GLU A 153 14.93 3.96 15.64
C GLU A 153 14.43 5.41 15.46
N THR A 154 15.26 6.39 15.81
CA THR A 154 14.96 7.82 15.71
C THR A 154 14.84 8.28 14.26
N ALA A 155 15.79 7.92 13.39
CA ALA A 155 15.78 8.28 11.97
C ALA A 155 14.58 7.67 11.23
N CYS A 156 14.28 6.40 11.51
CA CYS A 156 13.14 5.69 10.94
C CYS A 156 11.81 6.28 11.42
N LEU A 157 11.72 6.69 12.69
CA LEU A 157 10.56 7.37 13.25
C LEU A 157 10.36 8.77 12.67
N GLU A 158 11.45 9.50 12.39
CA GLU A 158 11.39 10.80 11.71
C GLU A 158 10.89 10.65 10.27
N ASP A 159 11.45 9.71 9.51
CA ASP A 159 10.98 9.37 8.16
C ASP A 159 9.50 8.95 8.18
N LEU A 160 9.06 8.21 9.20
CA LEU A 160 7.68 7.77 9.34
C LEU A 160 6.72 8.95 9.59
N LYS A 161 7.05 9.83 10.55
CA LYS A 161 6.25 11.03 10.84
C LYS A 161 6.09 11.91 9.62
N ASP A 162 7.19 12.07 8.92
CA ASP A 162 7.26 12.88 7.73
C ASP A 162 6.50 12.24 6.55
N CYS A 163 6.60 10.92 6.37
CA CYS A 163 5.79 10.17 5.42
C CYS A 163 4.29 10.35 5.72
N ALA A 164 3.89 10.17 6.99
CA ALA A 164 2.50 10.33 7.43
C ALA A 164 1.94 11.73 7.18
N ALA A 165 2.78 12.77 7.20
CA ALA A 165 2.37 14.15 6.92
C ALA A 165 2.10 14.44 5.44
N ARG A 166 2.61 13.61 4.52
CA ARG A 166 2.55 13.85 3.07
C ARG A 166 1.80 12.79 2.28
N VAL A 167 1.30 11.74 2.91
CA VAL A 167 0.44 10.79 2.21
C VAL A 167 -0.88 11.45 1.80
N ASP A 168 -1.47 10.93 0.73
CA ASP A 168 -2.82 11.32 0.35
C ASP A 168 -3.88 10.73 1.31
N ALA A 169 -5.13 11.17 1.15
CA ALA A 169 -6.25 10.69 1.96
C ALA A 169 -6.39 9.15 1.94
N PHE A 170 -6.05 8.51 0.81
CA PHE A 170 -6.01 7.05 0.71
C PHE A 170 -4.94 6.47 1.64
N GLY A 171 -3.69 6.92 1.52
CA GLY A 171 -2.59 6.44 2.34
C GLY A 171 -2.81 6.68 3.83
N ALA A 172 -3.37 7.83 4.20
CA ALA A 172 -3.75 8.12 5.58
C ALA A 172 -4.79 7.11 6.11
N THR A 173 -5.82 6.80 5.31
CA THR A 173 -6.85 5.81 5.67
C THR A 173 -6.25 4.42 5.89
N VAL A 174 -5.35 3.98 4.99
CA VAL A 174 -4.70 2.68 5.09
C VAL A 174 -3.80 2.61 6.33
N MET A 175 -3.01 3.65 6.60
CA MET A 175 -2.15 3.69 7.79
C MET A 175 -2.96 3.68 9.09
N MET A 176 -4.05 4.45 9.16
CA MET A 176 -4.94 4.43 10.32
C MET A 176 -5.59 3.06 10.52
N ALA A 177 -6.06 2.41 9.46
CA ALA A 177 -6.60 1.06 9.54
C ALA A 177 -5.55 0.04 10.01
N ALA A 178 -4.30 0.15 9.54
CA ALA A 178 -3.22 -0.73 9.96
C ALA A 178 -2.86 -0.62 11.45
N LEU A 179 -3.05 0.55 12.07
CA LEU A 179 -2.84 0.77 13.51
C LEU A 179 -3.94 0.15 14.40
N THR A 180 -5.06 -0.28 13.81
CA THR A 180 -6.17 -0.93 14.55
C THR A 180 -6.03 -2.46 14.62
N LEU A 181 -4.98 -3.03 14.02
CA LEU A 181 -4.66 -4.47 13.98
C LEU A 181 -3.61 -4.84 15.02
#